data_AF-A0A9X6WW51-F1
#
_entry.id   AF-A0A9X6WW51-F1
#
_cell.length_a   1.000
_cell.length_b   1.000
_cell.length_c   1.000
_cell.angle_alpha   90.00
_cell.angle_beta   90.00
_cell.angle_gamma   90.00
#
_symmetry.space_group_name_H-M   'P 1'
#
loop_
_entity.id
_entity.type
_entity.pdbx_description
1 polymer ?
#
loop_
_entity_poly.entity_id
_entity_poly.type
_entity_poly.pdbx_seq_one_letter_code
_entity_poly.pdbx_strand_id
1 'polypeptide(L)'
;MEIKLNRLYREIAETVYAMIPEEWEKFYFYAQISEAGGGTYFFYNNFRNKENYKYSVEIPFKYEVDEEEFERKEDFLYKLSKELRNVFKDNQQELWYSFTMSLEHSGEFNMHFDYTNWFDTEYSFSDQMIIWKHKYLGEVPIDENDKELIHKYDNEFPNNPI
;
A
#
# COMPACT_ATOMS: atom_id res chain seq x y z
N MET A 1 9.29 -8.58 19.71
CA MET A 1 8.63 -8.47 18.40
C MET A 1 7.65 -7.29 18.37
N GLU A 2 6.59 -7.33 19.18
CA GLU A 2 5.51 -6.34 19.20
C GLU A 2 5.96 -4.86 19.32
N ILE A 3 6.83 -4.53 20.29
CA ILE A 3 7.36 -3.16 20.45
C ILE A 3 8.04 -2.64 19.18
N LYS A 4 8.79 -3.52 18.48
CA LYS A 4 9.47 -3.15 17.22
C LYS A 4 8.46 -2.94 16.10
N LEU A 5 7.44 -3.79 15.99
CA LEU A 5 6.38 -3.66 15.00
C LEU A 5 5.59 -2.36 15.21
N ASN A 6 5.13 -2.08 16.43
CA ASN A 6 4.40 -0.85 16.74
C ASN A 6 5.20 0.41 16.44
N ARG A 7 6.53 0.39 16.67
CA ARG A 7 7.42 1.48 16.27
C ARG A 7 7.43 1.65 14.76
N LEU A 8 7.62 0.57 13.99
CA LEU A 8 7.66 0.62 12.53
C LEU A 8 6.32 1.06 11.92
N TYR A 9 5.20 0.58 12.47
CA TYR A 9 3.86 1.00 12.00
C TYR A 9 3.67 2.50 12.15
N ARG A 10 4.07 3.04 13.31
CA ARG A 10 4.01 4.48 13.56
C ARG A 10 4.94 5.26 12.63
N GLU A 11 6.19 4.83 12.45
CA GLU A 11 7.15 5.52 11.57
C GLU A 11 6.69 5.53 10.10
N ILE A 12 6.07 4.44 9.62
CA ILE A 12 5.45 4.39 8.29
C ILE A 12 4.30 5.40 8.21
N ALA A 13 3.38 5.38 9.18
CA ALA A 13 2.23 6.28 9.18
C ALA A 13 2.64 7.77 9.27
N GLU A 14 3.61 8.10 10.12
CA GLU A 14 4.17 9.45 10.25
C GLU A 14 4.88 9.91 8.96
N THR A 15 5.55 8.99 8.26
CA THR A 15 6.20 9.30 6.99
C THR A 15 5.16 9.58 5.90
N VAL A 16 4.12 8.74 5.77
CA VAL A 16 3.01 8.99 4.82
C VAL A 16 2.30 10.30 5.15
N TYR A 17 2.02 10.57 6.43
CA TYR A 17 1.45 11.84 6.89
C TYR A 17 2.28 13.04 6.41
N ALA A 18 3.61 12.97 6.55
CA ALA A 18 4.52 14.04 6.17
C ALA A 18 4.75 14.16 4.65
N MET A 19 4.21 13.25 3.84
CA MET A 19 4.27 13.28 2.37
C MET A 19 3.01 13.86 1.73
N ILE A 20 1.89 13.93 2.46
CA ILE A 20 0.64 14.46 1.94
C ILE A 20 0.60 15.98 2.16
N PRO A 21 0.58 16.81 1.09
CA PRO A 21 0.72 18.28 1.21
C PRO A 21 -0.62 19.00 1.44
N GLU A 22 -1.64 18.29 1.94
CA GLU A 22 -2.95 18.84 2.26
C GLU A 22 -3.60 18.07 3.43
N GLU A 23 -4.69 18.62 3.95
CA GLU A 23 -5.53 17.91 4.92
C GLU A 23 -6.13 16.65 4.28
N TRP A 24 -5.96 15.50 4.93
CA TRP A 24 -6.40 14.19 4.45
C TRP A 24 -7.33 13.52 5.46
N GLU A 25 -8.24 12.69 4.96
CA GLU A 25 -9.19 11.97 5.82
C GLU A 25 -8.76 10.52 6.06
N LYS A 26 -8.33 9.83 5.01
CA LYS A 26 -7.88 8.44 5.06
C LYS A 26 -6.76 8.22 4.06
N PHE A 27 -5.79 7.40 4.44
CA PHE A 27 -4.84 6.84 3.49
C PHE A 27 -4.78 5.32 3.59
N TYR A 28 -4.34 4.72 2.49
CA TYR A 28 -3.92 3.35 2.38
C TYR A 28 -2.50 3.30 1.84
N PHE A 29 -1.60 2.67 2.57
CA PHE A 29 -0.22 2.44 2.18
C PHE A 29 -0.03 0.96 1.86
N TYR A 30 0.47 0.68 0.67
CA TYR A 30 0.79 -0.66 0.20
C TYR A 30 2.31 -0.83 0.10
N ALA A 31 2.79 -1.97 0.57
CA ALA A 31 4.17 -2.38 0.37
C ALA A 31 4.21 -3.83 -0.08
N GLN A 32 4.92 -4.11 -1.17
CA GLN A 32 5.25 -5.46 -1.60
C GLN A 32 6.76 -5.66 -1.53
N ILE A 33 7.21 -6.67 -0.78
CA ILE A 33 8.61 -6.87 -0.42
C ILE A 33 9.01 -8.33 -0.64
N SER A 34 10.06 -8.54 -1.43
CA SER A 34 10.75 -9.82 -1.57
C SER A 34 12.27 -9.66 -1.41
N GLU A 35 12.99 -10.78 -1.42
CA GLU A 35 14.46 -10.78 -1.46
C GLU A 35 15.00 -10.22 -2.79
N ALA A 36 14.23 -10.29 -3.89
CA ALA A 36 14.62 -9.83 -5.22
C ALA A 36 14.28 -8.35 -5.48
N GLY A 37 13.48 -7.72 -4.61
CA GLY A 37 13.00 -6.37 -4.78
C GLY A 37 11.52 -6.23 -4.45
N GLY A 38 10.94 -5.10 -4.80
CA GLY A 38 9.58 -4.76 -4.43
C GLY A 38 9.30 -3.29 -4.66
N GLY A 39 8.16 -2.83 -4.17
CA GLY A 39 7.74 -1.44 -4.31
C GLY A 39 6.74 -1.04 -3.24
N THR A 40 6.61 0.26 -3.05
CA THR A 40 5.63 0.85 -2.14
C THR A 40 4.88 1.95 -2.85
N TYR A 41 3.63 2.15 -2.49
CA TYR A 41 2.84 3.30 -2.90
C TYR A 41 1.76 3.59 -1.87
N PHE A 42 1.14 4.76 -1.95
CA PHE A 42 -0.07 5.03 -1.18
C PHE A 42 -1.12 5.78 -1.97
N PHE A 43 -2.34 5.67 -1.47
CA PHE A 43 -3.50 6.41 -1.92
C PHE A 43 -4.10 7.13 -0.73
N TYR A 44 -4.54 8.38 -0.92
CA TYR A 44 -5.18 9.16 0.14
C TYR A 44 -6.36 9.96 -0.40
N ASN A 45 -7.37 10.19 0.43
CA ASN A 45 -8.47 11.08 0.12
C ASN A 45 -8.45 12.29 1.08
N ASN A 46 -9.35 13.24 0.87
CA ASN A 46 -9.52 14.37 1.78
C ASN A 46 -10.98 14.56 2.20
N PHE A 47 -11.19 15.37 3.22
CA PHE A 47 -12.52 15.62 3.80
C PHE A 47 -13.56 16.16 2.81
N ARG A 48 -13.13 16.76 1.70
CA ARG A 48 -14.03 17.31 0.68
C ARG A 48 -14.50 16.27 -0.33
N ASN A 49 -13.69 15.24 -0.57
CA ASN A 49 -14.01 14.20 -1.54
C ASN A 49 -13.49 12.84 -1.06
N LYS A 50 -14.31 12.15 -0.27
CA LYS A 50 -13.97 10.89 0.40
C LYS A 50 -13.85 9.70 -0.55
N GLU A 51 -14.51 9.76 -1.70
CA GLU A 51 -14.54 8.67 -2.67
C GLU A 51 -13.38 8.79 -3.69
N ASN A 52 -12.74 9.96 -3.76
CA ASN A 52 -11.64 10.20 -4.69
C ASN A 52 -10.29 10.08 -4.00
N TYR A 53 -9.63 8.95 -4.21
CA TYR A 53 -8.28 8.71 -3.74
C TYR A 53 -7.24 9.21 -4.75
N LYS A 54 -6.32 10.04 -4.26
CA LYS A 54 -5.18 10.58 -4.99
C LYS A 54 -3.98 9.63 -4.84
N TYR A 55 -3.28 9.39 -5.94
CA TYR A 55 -2.12 8.50 -5.97
C TYR A 55 -0.85 9.23 -5.53
N SER A 56 -0.01 8.59 -4.71
CA SER A 56 1.21 9.19 -4.16
C SER A 56 2.17 9.70 -5.23
N VAL A 57 2.35 8.94 -6.31
CA VAL A 57 3.27 9.29 -7.41
C VAL A 57 2.86 10.57 -8.12
N GLU A 58 1.59 10.96 -8.04
CA GLU A 58 1.13 12.21 -8.65
C GLU A 58 1.41 13.45 -7.80
N ILE A 59 1.80 13.28 -6.53
CA ILE A 59 1.99 14.40 -5.59
C ILE A 59 3.06 15.38 -6.08
N PRO A 60 4.28 14.96 -6.46
CA PRO A 60 5.32 15.89 -6.94
C PRO A 60 4.91 16.69 -8.18
N PHE A 61 4.00 16.15 -8.99
CA PHE A 61 3.51 16.81 -10.21
C PHE A 61 2.33 17.77 -9.96
N LYS A 62 1.58 17.55 -8.88
CA LYS A 62 0.33 18.30 -8.57
C LYS A 62 0.54 19.39 -7.53
N TYR A 63 1.60 19.32 -6.74
CA TYR A 63 1.88 20.25 -5.64
C TYR A 63 3.30 20.77 -5.72
N GLU A 64 3.54 21.95 -5.14
CA GLU A 64 4.88 22.54 -5.02
C GLU A 64 5.64 21.89 -3.86
N VAL A 65 6.01 20.62 -4.02
CA VAL A 65 6.87 19.88 -3.09
C VAL A 65 8.27 19.69 -3.68
N ASP A 66 9.27 19.51 -2.82
CA ASP A 66 10.63 19.17 -3.25
C ASP A 66 10.66 17.70 -3.70
N GLU A 67 10.92 17.47 -4.99
CA GLU A 67 10.93 16.14 -5.62
C GLU A 67 12.01 15.23 -5.00
N GLU A 68 13.21 15.76 -4.73
CA GLU A 68 14.30 14.98 -4.13
C GLU A 68 13.97 14.61 -2.68
N GLU A 69 13.36 15.51 -1.90
CA GLU A 69 12.86 15.18 -0.57
C GLU A 69 11.76 14.11 -0.64
N PHE A 70 10.86 14.19 -1.61
CA PHE A 70 9.78 13.23 -1.79
C PHE A 70 10.32 11.83 -2.11
N GLU A 71 11.24 11.73 -3.08
CA GLU A 71 11.93 10.47 -3.44
C GLU A 71 12.66 9.87 -2.23
N ARG A 72 13.35 10.69 -1.43
CA ARG A 72 14.00 10.23 -0.19
C ARG A 72 13.01 9.65 0.82
N LYS A 73 11.79 10.18 0.89
CA LYS A 73 10.73 9.63 1.76
C LYS A 73 10.15 8.33 1.20
N GLU A 74 10.02 8.19 -0.12
CA GLU A 74 9.65 6.92 -0.75
C GLU A 74 10.67 5.82 -0.46
N ASP A 75 11.96 6.12 -0.62
CA ASP A 75 13.05 5.21 -0.25
C ASP A 75 13.01 4.83 1.23
N PHE A 76 12.68 5.81 2.10
CA PHE A 76 12.55 5.57 3.52
C PHE A 76 11.36 4.67 3.86
N LEU A 77 10.21 4.86 3.22
CA LEU A 77 9.05 3.97 3.35
C LEU A 77 9.36 2.53 2.92
N TYR A 78 10.05 2.36 1.80
CA TYR A 78 10.49 1.04 1.34
C TYR A 78 11.45 0.39 2.35
N LYS A 79 12.42 1.16 2.89
CA LYS A 79 13.33 0.69 3.93
C LYS A 79 12.58 0.25 5.19
N LEU A 80 11.66 1.06 5.69
CA LEU A 80 10.84 0.72 6.86
C LEU A 80 10.03 -0.57 6.62
N SER A 81 9.49 -0.73 5.42
CA SER A 81 8.72 -1.92 5.03
C SER A 81 9.61 -3.18 4.99
N LYS A 82 10.86 -3.06 4.50
CA LYS A 82 11.86 -4.15 4.59
C LYS A 82 12.23 -4.48 6.04
N GLU A 83 12.43 -3.47 6.88
CA GLU A 83 12.71 -3.67 8.31
C GLU A 83 11.55 -4.41 9.01
N LEU A 84 10.30 -4.06 8.67
CA LEU A 84 9.09 -4.75 9.16
C LEU A 84 9.12 -6.23 8.78
N ARG A 85 9.46 -6.54 7.52
CA ARG A 85 9.57 -7.94 7.08
C ARG A 85 10.69 -8.69 7.80
N ASN A 86 11.81 -8.03 8.05
CA ASN A 86 12.93 -8.60 8.79
C ASN A 86 12.55 -8.93 10.24
N VAL A 87 11.66 -8.16 10.87
CA VAL A 87 11.14 -8.52 12.19
C VAL A 87 10.43 -9.88 12.16
N PHE A 88 9.64 -10.19 11.13
CA PHE A 88 9.02 -11.51 11.00
C PHE A 88 10.08 -12.61 10.79
N LYS A 89 11.04 -12.37 9.89
CA LYS A 89 12.15 -13.29 9.60
C LYS A 89 12.98 -13.62 10.84
N ASP A 90 13.41 -12.61 11.59
CA ASP A 90 14.23 -12.75 12.80
C ASP A 90 13.50 -13.48 13.93
N ASN A 91 12.16 -13.42 13.93
CA ASN A 91 11.31 -14.10 14.91
C ASN A 91 10.71 -15.40 14.37
N GLN A 92 11.27 -15.96 13.28
CA GLN A 92 10.88 -17.24 12.67
C GLN A 92 9.38 -17.33 12.35
N GLN A 93 8.77 -16.19 12.01
CA GLN A 93 7.39 -16.12 11.56
C GLN A 93 7.32 -16.40 10.07
N GLU A 94 6.14 -16.85 9.62
CA GLU A 94 5.85 -16.93 8.19
C GLU A 94 6.03 -15.54 7.55
N LEU A 95 6.63 -15.51 6.36
CA LEU A 95 6.91 -14.27 5.66
C LEU A 95 5.76 -13.94 4.72
N TRP A 96 5.18 -12.77 4.92
CA TRP A 96 4.29 -12.15 3.96
C TRP A 96 5.08 -11.58 2.76
N TYR A 97 4.37 -11.36 1.66
CA TYR A 97 4.89 -10.77 0.42
C TYR A 97 4.43 -9.33 0.24
N SER A 98 3.26 -8.98 0.77
CA SER A 98 2.81 -7.60 0.85
C SER A 98 2.05 -7.31 2.14
N PHE A 99 1.89 -6.03 2.44
CA PHE A 99 0.92 -5.57 3.42
C PHE A 99 0.21 -4.30 2.95
N THR A 100 -1.01 -4.12 3.45
CA THR A 100 -1.80 -2.91 3.31
C THR A 100 -2.05 -2.33 4.69
N MET A 101 -1.55 -1.13 4.92
CA MET A 101 -1.84 -0.32 6.11
C MET A 101 -2.90 0.70 5.77
N SER A 102 -3.89 0.91 6.63
CA SER A 102 -4.79 2.06 6.54
C SER A 102 -4.83 2.84 7.84
N LEU A 103 -4.97 4.16 7.70
CA LEU A 103 -5.16 5.06 8.82
C LEU A 103 -6.19 6.13 8.43
N GLU A 104 -7.17 6.31 9.29
CA GLU A 104 -8.11 7.41 9.23
C GLU A 104 -7.67 8.55 10.15
N HIS A 105 -8.03 9.78 9.82
CA HIS A 105 -7.78 10.96 10.65
C HIS A 105 -8.42 10.84 12.05
N SER A 106 -9.47 10.02 12.18
CA SER A 106 -10.07 9.66 13.48
C SER A 106 -9.14 8.84 14.39
N GLY A 107 -8.06 8.28 13.85
CA GLY A 107 -7.13 7.37 14.51
C GLY A 107 -7.44 5.89 14.29
N GLU A 108 -8.46 5.55 13.49
CA GLU A 108 -8.74 4.15 13.13
C GLU A 108 -7.62 3.59 12.25
N PHE A 109 -6.92 2.58 12.78
CA PHE A 109 -5.76 1.96 12.15
C PHE A 109 -6.05 0.49 11.82
N ASN A 110 -5.73 0.07 10.60
CA ASN A 110 -5.78 -1.33 10.20
C ASN A 110 -4.49 -1.76 9.51
N MET A 111 -4.16 -3.05 9.67
CA MET A 111 -3.03 -3.70 9.02
C MET A 111 -3.48 -5.05 8.47
N HIS A 112 -3.27 -5.26 7.17
CA HIS A 112 -3.54 -6.53 6.49
C HIS A 112 -2.25 -7.06 5.88
N PHE A 113 -1.83 -8.25 6.27
CA PHE A 113 -0.67 -8.95 5.70
C PHE A 113 -1.13 -9.98 4.68
N ASP A 114 -0.51 -9.99 3.50
CA ASP A 114 -0.78 -10.96 2.45
C ASP A 114 0.42 -11.88 2.23
N TYR A 115 0.15 -13.18 2.28
CA TYR A 115 1.12 -14.26 2.16
C TYR A 115 1.18 -14.88 0.75
N THR A 116 0.40 -14.35 -0.19
CA THR A 116 0.42 -14.75 -1.60
C THR A 116 1.70 -14.28 -2.26
N ASN A 117 2.43 -15.21 -2.89
CA ASN A 117 3.62 -14.86 -3.65
C ASN A 117 3.24 -14.27 -5.02
N TRP A 118 2.84 -13.01 -5.04
CA TRP A 118 2.46 -12.29 -6.26
C TRP A 118 3.54 -12.27 -7.35
N PHE A 119 4.81 -12.38 -6.97
CA PHE A 119 5.93 -12.47 -7.91
C PHE A 119 5.95 -13.78 -8.71
N ASP A 120 5.25 -14.80 -8.24
CA ASP A 120 5.15 -16.12 -8.88
C ASP A 120 3.75 -16.34 -9.50
N THR A 121 3.06 -15.23 -9.79
CA THR A 121 1.74 -15.24 -10.46
C THR A 121 1.84 -14.62 -11.85
N GLU A 122 0.80 -14.82 -12.67
CA GLU A 122 0.69 -14.16 -13.98
C GLU A 122 0.25 -12.69 -13.88
N TYR A 123 -0.12 -12.21 -12.69
CA TYR A 123 -0.59 -10.84 -12.49
C TYR A 123 0.59 -9.87 -12.49
N SER A 124 0.61 -8.95 -13.45
CA SER A 124 1.58 -7.87 -13.48
C SER A 124 1.37 -6.92 -12.30
N PHE A 125 2.37 -6.06 -12.03
CA PHE A 125 2.21 -5.00 -11.02
C PHE A 125 1.01 -4.08 -11.29
N SER A 126 0.72 -3.81 -12.57
CA SER A 126 -0.45 -3.03 -12.96
C SER A 126 -1.74 -3.77 -12.64
N ASP A 127 -1.81 -5.06 -12.94
CA ASP A 127 -2.98 -5.90 -12.64
C ASP A 127 -3.23 -5.95 -11.13
N GLN A 128 -2.17 -6.18 -10.35
CA GLN A 128 -2.23 -6.19 -8.89
C GLN A 128 -2.72 -4.86 -8.32
N MET A 129 -2.29 -3.73 -8.88
CA MET A 129 -2.78 -2.42 -8.45
C MET A 129 -4.27 -2.22 -8.77
N ILE A 130 -4.76 -2.69 -9.93
CA ILE A 130 -6.19 -2.62 -10.28
C ILE A 130 -7.02 -3.44 -9.29
N ILE A 131 -6.60 -4.67 -9.02
CA ILE A 131 -7.24 -5.56 -8.04
C ILE A 131 -7.23 -4.93 -6.64
N TRP A 132 -6.08 -4.39 -6.22
CA TRP A 132 -5.93 -3.73 -4.92
C TRP A 132 -6.86 -2.53 -4.78
N LYS A 133 -6.95 -1.68 -5.82
CA LYS A 133 -7.86 -0.52 -5.84
C LYS A 133 -9.32 -0.95 -5.75
N HIS A 134 -9.69 -2.01 -6.47
CA HIS A 134 -11.02 -2.58 -6.40
C HIS A 134 -11.40 -2.96 -4.97
N LYS A 135 -10.50 -3.64 -4.25
CA LYS A 135 -10.74 -4.06 -2.86
C LYS A 135 -10.73 -2.90 -1.85
N TYR A 136 -9.67 -2.10 -1.82
CA TYR A 136 -9.46 -1.15 -0.70
C TYR A 136 -10.07 0.22 -0.96
N LEU A 137 -10.11 0.65 -2.22
CA LEU A 137 -10.64 1.96 -2.60
C LEU A 137 -12.10 1.88 -3.08
N GLY A 138 -12.60 0.67 -3.35
CA GLY A 138 -13.94 0.46 -3.89
C GLY A 138 -14.06 0.89 -5.35
N GLU A 139 -12.95 1.00 -6.09
CA GLU A 139 -12.97 1.35 -7.51
C GLU A 139 -13.67 0.25 -8.31
N VAL A 140 -14.65 0.63 -9.13
CA VAL A 140 -15.36 -0.31 -10.00
C VAL A 140 -14.75 -0.24 -11.40
N PRO A 141 -14.24 -1.35 -11.97
CA PRO A 141 -13.64 -1.35 -13.30
C PRO A 141 -14.70 -0.97 -14.35
N ILE A 142 -14.33 -0.05 -15.25
CA ILE A 142 -15.25 0.50 -16.26
C ILE A 142 -15.10 -0.23 -17.59
N ASP A 143 -13.86 -0.44 -18.05
CA ASP A 143 -13.59 -1.17 -19.28
C ASP A 143 -13.65 -2.69 -19.08
N GLU A 144 -13.84 -3.40 -20.19
CA GLU A 144 -14.07 -4.85 -20.16
C GLU A 144 -12.81 -5.64 -19.78
N ASN A 145 -11.61 -5.13 -20.08
CA ASN A 145 -10.37 -5.84 -19.74
C ASN A 145 -10.19 -5.86 -18.21
N ASP A 146 -10.39 -4.72 -17.55
CA ASP A 146 -10.29 -4.64 -16.10
C ASP A 146 -11.38 -5.47 -15.40
N LYS A 147 -12.60 -5.55 -15.97
CA LYS A 147 -13.65 -6.44 -15.45
C LYS A 147 -13.28 -7.92 -15.57
N GLU A 148 -12.75 -8.32 -16.73
CA GLU A 148 -12.27 -9.69 -16.95
C GLU A 148 -11.12 -10.03 -16.00
N LEU A 149 -10.23 -9.07 -15.74
CA LEU A 149 -9.14 -9.19 -14.77
C LEU A 149 -9.68 -9.44 -13.35
N ILE A 150 -10.60 -8.62 -12.86
CA ILE A 150 -11.22 -8.81 -11.54
C ILE A 150 -11.94 -10.16 -11.46
N HIS A 151 -12.69 -10.53 -12.49
CA HIS A 151 -13.37 -11.83 -12.52
C HIS A 151 -12.38 -13.02 -12.54
N LYS A 152 -11.26 -12.92 -13.26
CA LYS A 152 -10.19 -13.93 -13.21
C LYS A 152 -9.64 -14.05 -11.79
N TYR A 153 -9.31 -12.92 -11.16
CA TYR A 153 -8.79 -12.85 -9.80
C TYR A 153 -9.76 -13.47 -8.78
N ASP A 154 -11.04 -13.08 -8.80
CA ASP A 154 -12.05 -13.56 -7.84
C ASP A 154 -12.24 -15.09 -7.92
N ASN A 155 -12.11 -15.67 -9.11
CA ASN A 155 -12.20 -17.12 -9.30
C ASN A 155 -10.95 -17.87 -8.82
N GLU A 156 -9.76 -17.31 -9.05
CA GLU A 156 -8.49 -17.92 -8.64
C GLU A 156 -8.20 -17.75 -7.15
N PHE A 157 -8.64 -16.63 -6.57
CA PHE A 157 -8.37 -16.22 -5.19
C PHE A 157 -9.66 -15.88 -4.42
N PRO A 158 -10.54 -16.86 -4.15
CA PRO A 158 -11.83 -16.62 -3.50
C PRO A 158 -11.71 -16.08 -2.05
N ASN A 159 -10.54 -16.18 -1.43
CA ASN A 159 -10.26 -15.63 -0.10
C ASN A 159 -9.81 -14.15 -0.14
N ASN A 160 -9.71 -13.55 -1.34
CA ASN A 160 -9.33 -12.17 -1.59
C ASN A 160 -8.07 -11.70 -0.80
N PRO A 161 -6.90 -12.31 -1.08
CA PRO A 161 -5.65 -12.09 -0.34
C PRO A 161 -5.07 -10.68 -0.47
N ILE A 162 -4.98 -10.12 -1.70
CA ILE A 162 -4.69 -8.69 -1.89
C ILE A 162 -5.89 -7.94 -1.42
#